data_AF-A0A1W9NX01-F1
#
_entry.id   AF-A0A1W9NX01-F1
#
_cell.length_a   1.000
_cell.length_b   1.000
_cell.length_c   1.000
_cell.angle_alpha   90.00
_cell.angle_beta   90.00
_cell.angle_gamma   90.00
#
_symmetry.space_group_name_H-M   'P 1'
#
loop_
_entity.id
_entity.type
_entity.pdbx_description
1 polymer ?
#
loop_
_entity_poly.entity_id
_entity_poly.type
_entity_poly.pdbx_seq_one_letter_code
_entity_poly.pdbx_strand_id
1 'polypeptide(L)'
;MKEKIPILFFVFLFAVITVTSVIAKPTKAVDVLLTPAQYGKVSRAIPVLTNKPELPEVRPIPKKTFFSQGPESSPFTTVDRVLSYDNGTEASYLGGLAATYHLGVWFKSPAACTLLAVYYDFYNGGPVTYYVADPADTIDFKNDYEEYHGGANPGPSPIETYLHPEESGTAVPGWDTLQIPEMPDVGTNAFFAAYIMDDGNSNPIIDASIPEPPEGFHTLMQRPGGGGGPFGWYSSWHHVYIRALVRMYENPPPMVEKYDKLPNSYVTTGREVTATFSDLGIPLDSTGVVSAWCHYRVDGGAWDSLAMTIISGDGAYGVWKAILPAISAGSTMEYYFSCKDMQGLETTNPPAGNPASYTIKAKSGDVLFVNDDYYGDGYSYDVISDVLPGADQWDISSDGVPDASVLLAGYNVIIWNTWEYSGASFAADTAYIAQFLSNGGNLLVSGMDIPAGEFGYSWGDYTTTTGEFLRDYFGI
;
A
#
# COMPACT_ATOMS: atom_id res chain seq x y z
N MET A 1 -26.01 -78.28 2.12
CA MET A 1 -26.63 -77.60 3.27
C MET A 1 -26.07 -78.24 4.54
N LYS A 2 -25.03 -77.62 5.12
CA LYS A 2 -24.36 -78.08 6.34
C LYS A 2 -24.76 -77.15 7.50
N GLU A 3 -25.54 -77.73 8.40
CA GLU A 3 -25.38 -77.77 9.87
C GLU A 3 -24.80 -76.60 10.70
N LYS A 4 -25.48 -76.42 11.86
CA LYS A 4 -25.03 -75.98 13.22
C LYS A 4 -25.01 -74.45 13.47
N ILE A 5 -26.02 -73.86 14.12
CA ILE A 5 -26.47 -73.87 15.56
C ILE A 5 -25.37 -73.30 16.52
N PRO A 6 -25.74 -72.58 17.60
CA PRO A 6 -26.10 -71.16 17.75
C PRO A 6 -25.00 -70.42 18.55
N ILE A 7 -25.15 -69.14 18.91
CA ILE A 7 -24.66 -68.56 20.19
C ILE A 7 -25.19 -67.13 20.30
N LEU A 8 -25.90 -66.91 21.40
CA LEU A 8 -26.39 -65.64 21.90
C LEU A 8 -25.25 -64.97 22.68
N PHE A 9 -24.94 -63.70 22.40
CA PHE A 9 -24.24 -62.82 23.33
C PHE A 9 -24.76 -61.38 23.22
N PHE A 10 -24.68 -60.72 24.36
CA PHE A 10 -25.44 -59.57 24.86
C PHE A 10 -24.59 -58.28 24.80
N VAL A 11 -25.24 -57.11 25.03
CA VAL A 11 -24.69 -55.78 25.41
C VAL A 11 -23.96 -55.01 24.28
N PHE A 12 -24.15 -53.71 23.96
CA PHE A 12 -24.45 -52.46 24.69
C PHE A 12 -25.34 -51.56 23.79
N LEU A 13 -26.49 -51.01 24.25
CA LEU A 13 -26.61 -49.79 25.06
C LEU A 13 -25.75 -48.62 24.56
N PHE A 14 -26.20 -47.88 23.53
CA PHE A 14 -25.74 -46.50 23.35
C PHE A 14 -26.75 -45.55 23.98
N ALA A 15 -26.34 -45.11 25.16
CA ALA A 15 -26.98 -44.07 25.93
C ALA A 15 -26.86 -42.72 25.23
N VAL A 16 -27.90 -41.93 25.43
CA VAL A 16 -27.92 -40.47 25.45
C VAL A 16 -26.59 -39.91 25.97
N ILE A 17 -25.85 -39.23 25.10
CA ILE A 17 -24.98 -38.13 25.51
C ILE A 17 -25.54 -36.87 24.86
N THR A 18 -26.29 -36.15 25.68
CA THR A 18 -26.50 -34.70 25.59
C THR A 18 -25.17 -34.02 25.29
N VAL A 19 -25.01 -33.54 24.05
CA VAL A 19 -24.04 -32.49 23.75
C VAL A 19 -24.64 -31.20 24.29
N THR A 20 -24.38 -30.92 25.57
CA THR A 20 -24.37 -29.53 26.03
C THR A 20 -23.20 -28.86 25.32
N SER A 21 -23.51 -28.17 24.23
CA SER A 21 -22.66 -27.14 23.66
C SER A 21 -22.48 -26.05 24.72
N VAL A 22 -21.41 -26.19 25.51
CA VAL A 22 -20.83 -25.03 26.19
C VAL A 22 -20.32 -24.15 25.04
N ILE A 23 -21.09 -23.12 24.73
CA ILE A 23 -20.60 -21.98 23.96
C ILE A 23 -19.47 -21.41 24.80
N ALA A 24 -18.23 -21.85 24.53
CA ALA A 24 -17.06 -21.14 24.97
C ALA A 24 -17.15 -19.77 24.31
N LYS A 25 -17.49 -18.74 25.09
CA LYS A 25 -17.29 -17.36 24.66
C LYS A 25 -15.84 -17.26 24.15
N PRO A 26 -15.58 -16.60 23.02
CA PRO A 26 -14.21 -16.40 22.57
C PRO A 26 -13.46 -15.68 23.69
N THR A 27 -12.56 -16.38 24.35
CA THR A 27 -11.62 -15.76 25.25
C THR A 27 -10.76 -14.87 24.38
N LYS A 28 -10.84 -13.55 24.59
CA LYS A 28 -9.86 -12.60 24.05
C LYS A 28 -8.49 -13.19 24.34
N ALA A 29 -7.71 -13.48 23.30
CA ALA A 29 -6.29 -13.77 23.47
C ALA A 29 -5.69 -12.53 24.15
N VAL A 30 -5.20 -12.72 25.37
CA VAL A 30 -4.42 -11.70 26.07
C VAL A 30 -3.00 -12.20 25.98
N ASP A 31 -2.14 -11.46 25.29
CA ASP A 31 -0.72 -11.76 25.26
C ASP A 31 -0.17 -11.60 26.68
N VAL A 32 0.43 -12.67 27.20
CA VAL A 32 0.97 -12.72 28.57
C VAL A 32 2.45 -13.04 28.49
N LEU A 33 3.28 -12.18 29.07
CA LEU A 33 4.71 -12.47 29.22
C LEU A 33 4.89 -13.35 30.46
N LEU A 34 5.52 -14.51 30.30
CA LEU A 34 5.94 -15.37 31.40
C LEU A 34 7.38 -15.03 31.77
N THR A 35 7.59 -14.42 32.94
CA THR A 35 8.96 -14.27 33.46
C THR A 35 9.44 -15.60 34.04
N PRO A 36 10.69 -16.05 33.77
CA PRO A 36 11.19 -17.31 34.30
C PRO A 36 11.23 -17.26 35.83
N ALA A 37 10.55 -18.19 36.49
CA ALA A 37 10.81 -18.43 37.90
C ALA A 37 12.14 -19.17 38.06
N GLN A 38 12.85 -18.90 39.16
CA GLN A 38 14.02 -19.69 39.56
C GLN A 38 13.67 -21.19 39.56
N TYR A 39 14.66 -22.02 39.21
CA TYR A 39 14.50 -23.47 39.06
C TYR A 39 13.77 -24.08 40.27
N GLY A 40 12.60 -24.70 40.02
CA GLY A 40 11.74 -25.32 41.04
C GLY A 40 10.58 -24.48 41.56
N LYS A 41 10.27 -23.29 40.99
CA LYS A 41 9.08 -22.50 41.32
C LYS A 41 8.19 -22.24 40.10
N VAL A 42 6.91 -21.94 40.35
CA VAL A 42 5.90 -21.67 39.31
C VAL A 42 6.05 -20.24 38.77
N SER A 43 6.12 -20.08 37.44
CA SER A 43 6.24 -18.79 36.76
C SER A 43 5.03 -17.89 37.02
N ARG A 44 5.26 -16.57 37.09
CA ARG A 44 4.20 -15.57 37.25
C ARG A 44 3.84 -14.97 35.89
N ALA A 45 2.55 -14.96 35.58
CA ALA A 45 1.98 -14.28 34.43
C ALA A 45 1.92 -12.77 34.67
N ILE A 46 2.51 -11.97 33.76
CA ILE A 46 2.38 -10.50 33.75
C ILE A 46 1.60 -10.11 32.48
N PRO A 47 0.48 -9.37 32.60
CA PRO A 47 -0.24 -8.85 31.44
C PRO A 47 0.67 -7.91 30.66
N VAL A 48 0.83 -8.14 29.35
CA VAL A 48 1.53 -7.18 28.47
C VAL A 48 0.61 -5.98 28.31
N LEU A 49 0.85 -4.91 29.06
CA LEU A 49 0.36 -3.60 28.67
C LEU A 49 1.14 -3.22 27.42
N THR A 50 0.42 -3.09 26.31
CA THR A 50 0.89 -2.76 24.97
C THR A 50 1.70 -1.47 24.97
N ASN A 51 3.01 -1.58 25.21
CA ASN A 51 3.99 -0.62 24.72
C ASN A 51 4.55 -1.18 23.41
N LYS A 52 3.73 -1.10 22.35
CA LYS A 52 4.29 -1.01 21.00
C LYS A 52 5.06 0.32 20.95
N PRO A 53 6.19 0.42 20.21
CA PRO A 53 6.70 1.73 19.84
C PRO A 53 5.51 2.49 19.22
N GLU A 54 5.21 3.67 19.75
CA GLU A 54 4.27 4.58 19.10
C GLU A 54 4.86 4.83 17.72
N LEU A 55 4.18 4.30 16.69
CA LEU A 55 4.29 4.85 15.35
C LEU A 55 4.15 6.36 15.48
N PRO A 56 4.92 7.18 14.73
CA PRO A 56 4.69 8.62 14.70
C PRO A 56 3.19 8.81 14.56
N GLU A 57 2.60 9.60 15.48
CA GLU A 57 1.17 9.75 15.61
C GLU A 57 0.64 10.24 14.27
N VAL A 58 0.26 9.30 13.38
CA VAL A 58 -0.52 9.58 12.18
C VAL A 58 -1.74 10.19 12.79
N ARG A 59 -1.86 11.52 12.72
CA ARG A 59 -3.05 12.22 13.21
C ARG A 59 -4.21 11.42 12.65
N PRO A 60 -5.04 10.77 13.48
CA PRO A 60 -6.20 10.07 12.95
C PRO A 60 -6.91 11.11 12.10
N ILE A 61 -7.12 10.81 10.81
CA ILE A 61 -7.83 11.69 9.87
C ILE A 61 -9.02 12.24 10.66
N PRO A 62 -9.04 13.53 11.01
CA PRO A 62 -10.10 14.02 11.86
C PRO A 62 -11.39 13.95 11.06
N LYS A 63 -12.14 12.86 11.20
CA LYS A 63 -13.57 12.82 10.85
C LYS A 63 -14.31 13.65 11.90
N LYS A 64 -14.01 14.95 11.97
CA LYS A 64 -14.77 15.89 12.80
C LYS A 64 -15.89 16.44 11.92
N THR A 65 -17.05 15.85 12.08
CA THR A 65 -18.30 16.37 11.54
C THR A 65 -18.63 17.68 12.26
N PHE A 66 -18.64 18.79 11.55
CA PHE A 66 -19.21 20.03 12.04
C PHE A 66 -20.54 20.27 11.34
N PHE A 67 -21.65 20.25 12.10
CA PHE A 67 -22.86 20.93 11.66
C PHE A 67 -22.58 22.42 11.78
N SER A 68 -22.56 23.17 10.68
CA SER A 68 -22.44 24.63 10.79
C SER A 68 -23.69 25.16 11.52
N GLN A 69 -23.52 25.62 12.75
CA GLN A 69 -24.53 26.43 13.45
C GLN A 69 -24.02 27.87 13.46
N GLY A 70 -24.16 28.53 12.31
CA GLY A 70 -23.83 29.94 12.12
C GLY A 70 -24.98 30.68 11.40
N PRO A 71 -25.05 32.03 11.51
CA PRO A 71 -26.13 32.84 10.95
C PRO A 71 -26.21 32.83 9.41
N GLU A 72 -25.22 32.24 8.74
CA GLU A 72 -25.17 31.96 7.30
C GLU A 72 -24.94 30.46 7.08
N SER A 73 -25.75 29.61 7.71
CA SER A 73 -25.70 28.17 7.46
C SER A 73 -25.90 27.93 5.96
N SER A 74 -24.88 27.39 5.29
CA SER A 74 -25.03 26.79 3.98
C SER A 74 -26.26 25.86 4.03
N PRO A 75 -27.21 25.96 3.09
CA PRO A 75 -28.34 25.03 3.05
C PRO A 75 -27.90 23.59 2.75
N PHE A 76 -26.62 23.37 2.44
CA PHE A 76 -26.04 22.08 2.09
C PHE A 76 -25.35 21.44 3.30
N THR A 77 -25.46 20.12 3.42
CA THR A 77 -24.64 19.35 4.37
C THR A 77 -23.19 19.42 3.92
N THR A 78 -22.24 19.61 4.85
CA THR A 78 -20.81 19.72 4.53
C THR A 78 -19.98 18.78 5.39
N VAL A 79 -18.83 18.35 4.89
CA VAL A 79 -17.89 17.50 5.64
C VAL A 79 -16.47 18.03 5.51
N ASP A 80 -15.77 18.15 6.63
CA ASP A 80 -14.36 18.51 6.66
C ASP A 80 -13.51 17.25 6.36
N ARG A 81 -12.58 17.36 5.42
CA ARG A 81 -11.71 16.27 4.96
C ARG A 81 -10.27 16.75 4.79
N VAL A 82 -9.32 15.90 5.16
CA VAL A 82 -7.90 16.13 4.86
C VAL A 82 -7.57 15.48 3.53
N LEU A 83 -7.03 16.26 2.59
CA LEU A 83 -6.42 15.78 1.36
C LEU A 83 -4.93 15.53 1.60
N SER A 84 -4.44 14.39 1.13
CA SER A 84 -3.04 13.96 1.27
C SER A 84 -2.64 13.12 0.07
N TYR A 85 -1.38 13.26 -0.36
CA TYR A 85 -0.77 12.45 -1.43
C TYR A 85 0.46 11.69 -0.93
N ASP A 86 0.58 11.54 0.39
CA ASP A 86 1.55 10.73 1.10
C ASP A 86 0.88 9.48 1.70
N ASN A 87 1.63 8.42 1.99
CA ASN A 87 1.09 7.19 2.58
C ASN A 87 1.15 7.17 4.12
N GLY A 88 1.84 8.14 4.74
CA GLY A 88 1.99 8.28 6.19
C GLY A 88 2.83 7.19 6.88
N THR A 89 3.54 6.35 6.13
CA THR A 89 4.28 5.17 6.65
C THR A 89 5.80 5.27 6.48
N GLU A 90 6.27 5.97 5.45
CA GLU A 90 7.70 6.25 5.27
C GLU A 90 8.03 7.67 5.70
N ALA A 91 8.87 7.80 6.73
CA ALA A 91 9.37 9.10 7.19
C ALA A 91 10.87 9.23 6.90
N SER A 92 11.20 9.45 5.63
CA SER A 92 12.50 10.03 5.26
C SER A 92 12.40 11.55 5.27
N TYR A 93 13.52 12.25 5.16
CA TYR A 93 13.53 13.70 5.01
C TYR A 93 14.31 14.12 3.78
N LEU A 94 13.88 15.20 3.14
CA LEU A 94 14.57 15.75 1.98
C LEU A 94 15.58 16.81 2.45
N GLY A 95 16.86 16.49 2.36
CA GLY A 95 17.95 17.42 2.64
C GLY A 95 18.47 18.14 1.39
N GLY A 96 19.46 19.02 1.59
CA GLY A 96 20.19 19.67 0.49
C GLY A 96 19.39 20.76 -0.24
N LEU A 97 18.40 21.34 0.43
CA LEU A 97 17.60 22.43 -0.08
C LEU A 97 18.24 23.78 0.30
N ALA A 98 18.29 24.72 -0.64
CA ALA A 98 18.87 26.04 -0.39
C ALA A 98 17.81 27.05 0.04
N ALA A 99 18.25 28.15 0.65
CA ALA A 99 17.38 29.30 0.88
C ALA A 99 16.78 29.76 -0.46
N THR A 100 15.56 30.31 -0.42
CA THR A 100 14.70 30.73 -1.53
C THR A 100 14.07 29.62 -2.37
N TYR A 101 14.34 28.34 -2.09
CA TYR A 101 13.66 27.26 -2.80
C TYR A 101 12.20 27.16 -2.35
N HIS A 102 11.31 26.94 -3.32
CA HIS A 102 9.91 26.68 -3.07
C HIS A 102 9.67 25.18 -3.07
N LEU A 103 8.82 24.72 -2.16
CA LEU A 103 8.39 23.34 -2.10
C LEU A 103 6.92 23.26 -1.72
N GLY A 104 6.15 22.49 -2.48
CA GLY A 104 4.72 22.42 -2.26
C GLY A 104 4.05 21.21 -2.89
N VAL A 105 2.76 21.09 -2.60
CA VAL A 105 1.88 20.08 -3.15
C VAL A 105 0.73 20.76 -3.87
N TRP A 106 0.45 20.32 -5.09
CA TRP A 106 -0.79 20.68 -5.76
C TRP A 106 -1.87 19.66 -5.40
N PHE A 107 -3.05 20.16 -5.05
CA PHE A 107 -4.20 19.38 -4.62
C PHE A 107 -5.29 19.47 -5.64
N LYS A 108 -5.97 18.35 -5.88
CA LYS A 108 -7.22 18.30 -6.62
C LYS A 108 -8.28 17.66 -5.75
N SER A 109 -9.28 18.45 -5.36
CA SER A 109 -10.37 17.93 -4.55
C SER A 109 -11.28 17.01 -5.39
N PRO A 110 -11.73 15.86 -4.86
CA PRO A 110 -12.67 14.97 -5.55
C PRO A 110 -14.09 15.54 -5.67
N ALA A 111 -14.40 16.62 -4.97
CA ALA A 111 -15.67 17.35 -5.03
C ALA A 111 -15.47 18.83 -4.70
N ALA A 112 -16.46 19.66 -5.02
CA ALA A 112 -16.39 21.09 -4.73
C ALA A 112 -16.20 21.35 -3.22
N CYS A 113 -15.22 22.19 -2.89
CA CYS A 113 -14.81 22.40 -1.50
C CYS A 113 -14.25 23.81 -1.22
N THR A 114 -14.19 24.15 0.07
CA THR A 114 -13.57 25.36 0.61
C THR A 114 -12.29 24.99 1.35
N LEU A 115 -11.18 25.70 1.14
CA LEU A 115 -9.94 25.47 1.87
C LEU A 115 -10.00 26.07 3.28
N LEU A 116 -9.60 25.32 4.31
CA LEU A 116 -9.65 25.76 5.70
C LEU A 116 -8.26 25.92 6.35
N ALA A 117 -7.34 25.00 6.06
CA ALA A 117 -6.00 24.99 6.62
C ALA A 117 -5.05 24.16 5.76
N VAL A 118 -3.75 24.40 5.91
CA VAL A 118 -2.69 23.56 5.34
C VAL A 118 -1.78 23.07 6.47
N TYR A 119 -1.44 21.78 6.44
CA TYR A 119 -0.53 21.13 7.36
C TYR A 119 0.78 20.83 6.65
N TYR A 120 1.89 21.11 7.31
CA TYR A 120 3.25 20.88 6.79
C TYR A 120 4.02 20.07 7.82
N ASP A 121 4.63 18.95 7.44
CA ASP A 121 5.47 18.15 8.34
C ASP A 121 6.96 18.36 8.06
N PHE A 122 7.69 18.80 9.08
CA PHE A 122 9.11 19.12 8.98
C PHE A 122 9.97 18.16 9.79
N TYR A 123 11.02 17.64 9.18
CA TYR A 123 12.07 16.95 9.95
C TYR A 123 12.87 17.95 10.78
N ASN A 124 13.29 19.04 10.14
CA ASN A 124 13.93 20.19 10.78
C ASN A 124 13.08 21.42 10.50
N GLY A 125 12.68 22.11 11.57
CA GLY A 125 12.03 23.42 11.47
C GLY A 125 13.03 24.57 11.27
N GLY A 126 12.50 25.75 10.94
CA GLY A 126 13.26 26.96 10.69
C GLY A 126 12.41 28.07 10.07
N PRO A 127 13.01 29.25 9.79
CA PRO A 127 12.33 30.32 9.05
C PRO A 127 11.83 29.85 7.67
N VAL A 128 10.54 30.06 7.44
CA VAL A 128 9.86 29.74 6.17
C VAL A 128 8.81 30.79 5.86
N THR A 129 8.42 30.91 4.60
CA THR A 129 7.28 31.74 4.18
C THR A 129 6.23 30.86 3.50
N TYR A 130 5.05 30.72 4.10
CA TYR A 130 3.98 29.89 3.57
C TYR A 130 3.12 30.65 2.57
N TYR A 131 2.48 29.95 1.63
CA TYR A 131 1.46 30.53 0.76
C TYR A 131 0.56 29.45 0.16
N VAL A 132 -0.59 29.88 -0.37
CA VAL A 132 -1.46 29.04 -1.19
C VAL A 132 -1.81 29.80 -2.47
N ALA A 133 -1.68 29.12 -3.61
CA ALA A 133 -1.95 29.69 -4.92
C ALA A 133 -3.02 28.92 -5.69
N ASP A 134 -3.70 29.64 -6.57
CA ASP A 134 -4.51 29.11 -7.66
C ASP A 134 -3.60 28.99 -8.89
N PRO A 135 -3.29 27.78 -9.37
CA PRO A 135 -2.55 27.57 -10.60
C PRO A 135 -3.42 27.87 -11.83
N ALA A 136 -2.79 28.22 -12.94
CA ALA A 136 -3.52 28.43 -14.18
C ALA A 136 -4.20 27.14 -14.68
N ASP A 137 -5.46 27.24 -15.09
CA ASP A 137 -6.25 26.14 -15.65
C ASP A 137 -5.61 25.48 -16.90
N THR A 138 -4.65 26.16 -17.53
CA THR A 138 -3.91 25.66 -18.69
C THR A 138 -2.77 24.70 -18.33
N ILE A 139 -2.41 24.58 -17.05
CA ILE A 139 -1.32 23.72 -16.60
C ILE A 139 -1.74 22.25 -16.67
N ASP A 140 -0.97 21.45 -17.39
CA ASP A 140 -1.02 19.98 -17.34
C ASP A 140 0.05 19.48 -16.36
N PHE A 141 -0.33 19.25 -15.11
CA PHE A 141 0.61 18.85 -14.05
C PHE A 141 1.42 17.58 -14.35
N LYS A 142 0.91 16.72 -15.24
CA LYS A 142 1.63 15.53 -15.67
C LYS A 142 2.68 15.85 -16.73
N ASN A 143 2.28 16.60 -17.76
CA ASN A 143 3.07 16.72 -18.98
C ASN A 143 3.93 17.99 -19.01
N ASP A 144 3.61 19.00 -18.21
CA ASP A 144 4.33 20.28 -18.20
C ASP A 144 5.52 20.31 -17.23
N TYR A 145 5.64 19.34 -16.31
CA TYR A 145 6.69 19.29 -15.30
C TYR A 145 7.55 18.04 -15.41
N GLU A 146 8.78 18.19 -15.91
CA GLU A 146 9.78 17.12 -15.85
C GLU A 146 10.20 16.83 -14.40
N GLU A 147 10.53 15.57 -14.11
CA GLU A 147 10.98 15.15 -12.77
C GLU A 147 12.39 15.69 -12.49
N TYR A 148 12.58 16.28 -11.31
CA TYR A 148 13.76 17.11 -11.05
C TYR A 148 15.10 16.37 -11.13
N HIS A 149 15.21 15.05 -10.94
CA HIS A 149 16.51 14.35 -11.00
C HIS A 149 17.06 14.24 -12.43
N GLY A 150 16.20 14.31 -13.44
CA GLY A 150 16.56 14.22 -14.86
C GLY A 150 16.07 15.38 -15.72
N GLY A 151 15.26 16.28 -15.17
CA GLY A 151 14.60 17.36 -15.90
C GLY A 151 15.57 18.39 -16.46
N ALA A 152 15.48 18.61 -17.77
CA ALA A 152 16.19 19.66 -18.51
C ALA A 152 15.33 20.91 -18.70
N ASN A 153 14.01 20.78 -18.72
CA ASN A 153 13.08 21.87 -18.99
C ASN A 153 12.20 22.14 -17.76
N PRO A 154 12.25 23.36 -17.21
CA PRO A 154 11.37 23.72 -16.09
C PRO A 154 9.94 23.94 -16.59
N GLY A 155 8.98 23.51 -15.79
CA GLY A 155 7.56 23.74 -16.02
C GLY A 155 7.11 25.18 -15.70
N PRO A 156 5.84 25.51 -15.98
CA PRO A 156 5.26 26.81 -15.68
C PRO A 156 5.18 27.06 -14.17
N SER A 157 5.05 28.33 -13.78
CA SER A 157 4.79 28.69 -12.38
C SER A 157 3.41 28.18 -11.95
N PRO A 158 3.29 27.43 -10.84
CA PRO A 158 1.99 27.05 -10.27
C PRO A 158 1.30 28.21 -9.52
N ILE A 159 1.88 29.42 -9.59
CA ILE A 159 1.38 30.62 -8.93
C ILE A 159 0.82 31.56 -10.01
N GLU A 160 -0.49 31.52 -10.24
CA GLU A 160 -1.19 32.55 -11.04
C GLU A 160 -1.78 33.63 -10.12
N THR A 161 -2.55 33.21 -9.12
CA THR A 161 -3.08 34.11 -8.07
C THR A 161 -2.90 33.51 -6.68
N TYR A 162 -2.83 34.34 -5.65
CA TYR A 162 -2.78 33.85 -4.27
C TYR A 162 -4.19 33.63 -3.73
N LEU A 163 -4.48 32.39 -3.31
CA LEU A 163 -5.63 32.05 -2.48
C LEU A 163 -5.39 32.41 -1.01
N HIS A 164 -4.12 32.35 -0.61
CA HIS A 164 -3.63 32.91 0.64
C HIS A 164 -2.24 33.53 0.38
N PRO A 165 -2.03 34.81 0.73
CA PRO A 165 -0.79 35.52 0.43
C PRO A 165 0.41 34.92 1.18
N GLU A 166 1.61 35.36 0.81
CA GLU A 166 2.82 34.98 1.53
C GLU A 166 2.80 35.43 3.00
N GLU A 167 2.96 34.46 3.91
CA GLU A 167 3.01 34.65 5.35
C GLU A 167 4.33 34.07 5.90
N SER A 168 5.22 34.95 6.37
CA SER A 168 6.46 34.53 7.03
C SER A 168 6.16 33.92 8.40
N GLY A 169 6.78 32.78 8.67
CA GLY A 169 6.63 32.01 9.89
C GLY A 169 7.95 31.36 10.33
N THR A 170 7.85 30.49 11.32
CA THR A 170 8.96 29.67 11.78
C THR A 170 8.43 28.28 12.03
N ALA A 171 8.72 27.38 11.09
CA ALA A 171 8.34 25.98 11.19
C ALA A 171 8.97 25.34 12.43
N VAL A 172 8.21 24.48 13.10
CA VAL A 172 8.73 23.59 14.15
C VAL A 172 8.96 22.20 13.56
N PRO A 173 9.91 21.40 14.10
CA PRO A 173 9.96 19.98 13.78
C PRO A 173 8.61 19.30 14.09
N GLY A 174 8.15 18.45 13.18
CA GLY A 174 6.82 17.85 13.17
C GLY A 174 5.79 18.66 12.39
N TRP A 175 4.51 18.35 12.66
CA TRP A 175 3.38 19.02 12.01
C TRP A 175 3.21 20.46 12.46
N ASP A 176 3.37 21.38 11.52
CA ASP A 176 2.96 22.77 11.62
C ASP A 176 1.66 23.03 10.84
N THR A 177 0.96 24.11 11.15
CA THR A 177 -0.36 24.42 10.56
C THR A 177 -0.49 25.89 10.17
N LEU A 178 -0.71 26.12 8.89
CA LEU A 178 -1.20 27.40 8.37
C LEU A 178 -2.72 27.43 8.40
N GLN A 179 -3.31 28.39 9.11
CA GLN A 179 -4.76 28.63 9.08
C GLN A 179 -5.11 29.51 7.88
N ILE A 180 -6.21 29.21 7.19
CA ILE A 180 -6.68 30.01 6.05
C ILE A 180 -7.97 30.73 6.45
N PRO A 181 -7.89 31.91 7.10
CA PRO A 181 -9.06 32.62 7.60
C PRO A 181 -9.98 33.15 6.50
N GLU A 182 -9.43 33.39 5.29
CA GLU A 182 -10.21 33.81 4.12
C GLU A 182 -11.20 32.74 3.66
N MET A 183 -10.90 31.46 3.97
CA MET A 183 -11.67 30.29 3.54
C MET A 183 -12.06 30.36 2.05
N PRO A 184 -11.09 30.43 1.13
CA PRO A 184 -11.39 30.55 -0.29
C PRO A 184 -12.15 29.32 -0.78
N ASP A 185 -13.19 29.58 -1.56
CA ASP A 185 -13.89 28.52 -2.30
C ASP A 185 -13.02 28.12 -3.49
N VAL A 186 -12.50 26.90 -3.45
CA VAL A 186 -11.66 26.35 -4.52
C VAL A 186 -12.49 25.54 -5.51
N GLY A 187 -13.77 25.30 -5.21
CA GLY A 187 -14.62 24.42 -6.02
C GLY A 187 -13.93 23.07 -6.26
N THR A 188 -13.88 22.66 -7.53
CA THR A 188 -13.15 21.47 -8.00
C THR A 188 -11.80 21.80 -8.63
N ASN A 189 -11.37 23.07 -8.57
CA ASN A 189 -10.11 23.50 -9.18
C ASN A 189 -8.91 22.94 -8.41
N ALA A 190 -7.78 22.84 -9.10
CA ALA A 190 -6.53 22.54 -8.44
C ALA A 190 -6.08 23.75 -7.61
N PHE A 191 -5.41 23.52 -6.48
CA PHE A 191 -4.74 24.58 -5.73
C PHE A 191 -3.37 24.11 -5.28
N PHE A 192 -2.41 25.03 -5.16
CA PHE A 192 -1.04 24.72 -4.77
C PHE A 192 -0.73 25.29 -3.40
N ALA A 193 -0.42 24.43 -2.43
CA ALA A 193 0.00 24.85 -1.10
C ALA A 193 1.48 24.56 -0.89
N ALA A 194 2.22 25.56 -0.46
CA ALA A 194 3.67 25.52 -0.49
C ALA A 194 4.29 26.38 0.62
N TYR A 195 5.60 26.23 0.75
CA TYR A 195 6.43 27.12 1.53
C TYR A 195 7.71 27.48 0.78
N ILE A 196 8.28 28.63 1.12
CA ILE A 196 9.59 29.11 0.71
C ILE A 196 10.54 28.85 1.88
N MET A 197 11.68 28.24 1.61
CA MET A 197 12.73 28.06 2.62
C MET A 197 13.51 29.36 2.79
N ASP A 198 13.38 30.04 3.91
CA ASP A 198 14.10 31.31 4.13
C ASP A 198 15.53 31.08 4.66
N ASP A 199 15.82 29.88 5.16
CA ASP A 199 17.07 29.54 5.85
C ASP A 199 17.93 28.46 5.17
N GLY A 200 17.37 27.69 4.23
CA GLY A 200 18.02 26.54 3.62
C GLY A 200 18.27 25.36 4.57
N ASN A 201 17.50 25.27 5.66
CA ASN A 201 17.61 24.19 6.65
C ASN A 201 16.24 23.57 7.03
N SER A 202 15.14 24.23 6.66
CA SER A 202 13.77 23.77 6.90
C SER A 202 13.37 22.59 6.00
N ASN A 203 13.83 21.39 6.38
CA ASN A 203 13.67 20.15 5.60
C ASN A 203 12.31 19.49 5.86
N PRO A 204 11.56 19.10 4.80
CA PRO A 204 10.29 18.41 4.92
C PRO A 204 10.48 16.92 5.24
N ILE A 205 9.44 16.29 5.79
CA ILE A 205 9.26 14.84 5.71
C ILE A 205 8.77 14.47 4.31
N ILE A 206 9.28 13.36 3.77
CA ILE A 206 8.94 12.85 2.44
C ILE A 206 8.61 11.35 2.45
N ASP A 207 7.82 10.94 1.46
CA ASP A 207 7.54 9.57 1.08
C ASP A 207 8.09 9.30 -0.32
N ALA A 208 8.88 8.25 -0.45
CA ALA A 208 9.60 7.86 -1.66
C ALA A 208 8.98 6.62 -2.34
N SER A 209 8.03 5.97 -1.68
CA SER A 209 7.48 4.66 -2.08
C SER A 209 6.27 4.77 -3.01
N ILE A 210 5.72 5.97 -3.18
CA ILE A 210 4.52 6.17 -3.98
C ILE A 210 4.90 6.24 -5.47
N PRO A 211 4.46 5.28 -6.31
CA PRO A 211 4.70 5.32 -7.74
C PRO A 211 3.98 6.52 -8.36
N GLU A 212 4.43 6.95 -9.54
CA GLU A 212 3.82 8.08 -10.24
C GLU A 212 2.30 7.88 -10.44
N PRO A 213 1.45 8.78 -9.92
CA PRO A 213 0.02 8.75 -10.17
C PRO A 213 -0.32 8.98 -11.65
N PRO A 214 -1.48 8.51 -12.14
CA PRO A 214 -1.93 8.78 -13.51
C PRO A 214 -1.95 10.25 -13.90
N GLU A 215 -2.16 11.15 -12.95
CA GLU A 215 -2.20 12.61 -13.06
C GLU A 215 -0.84 13.30 -12.87
N GLY A 216 0.24 12.55 -12.66
CA GLY A 216 1.58 13.05 -12.40
C GLY A 216 1.90 13.18 -10.91
N PHE A 217 3.16 13.47 -10.59
CA PHE A 217 3.57 13.68 -9.20
C PHE A 217 2.96 14.96 -8.60
N HIS A 218 2.50 14.86 -7.35
CA HIS A 218 1.83 15.96 -6.66
C HIS A 218 2.77 16.98 -6.03
N THR A 219 4.05 16.63 -5.86
CA THR A 219 5.06 17.53 -5.32
C THR A 219 5.72 18.34 -6.42
N LEU A 220 5.73 19.67 -6.25
CA LEU A 220 6.48 20.59 -7.10
C LEU A 220 7.57 21.29 -6.29
N MET A 221 8.74 21.44 -6.90
CA MET A 221 9.89 22.14 -6.32
C MET A 221 10.37 23.22 -7.27
N GLN A 222 10.70 24.40 -6.75
CA GLN A 222 11.43 25.42 -7.49
C GLN A 222 12.91 25.36 -7.14
N ARG A 223 13.72 24.79 -8.04
CA ARG A 223 15.16 24.56 -7.83
C ARG A 223 15.89 24.35 -9.16
N PRO A 224 17.24 24.26 -9.20
CA PRO A 224 17.95 23.75 -10.36
C PRO A 224 17.59 22.30 -10.63
N GLY A 225 17.36 21.96 -11.90
CA GLY A 225 17.21 20.57 -12.35
C GLY A 225 18.47 19.73 -12.07
N GLY A 226 18.28 18.43 -11.98
CA GLY A 226 19.31 17.42 -11.75
C GLY A 226 20.41 17.48 -12.81
N GLY A 227 21.64 17.18 -12.42
CA GLY A 227 22.79 17.28 -13.32
C GLY A 227 23.21 18.71 -13.70
N GLY A 228 22.66 19.74 -13.04
CA GLY A 228 22.96 21.16 -13.31
C GLY A 228 22.02 21.81 -14.34
N GLY A 229 20.78 21.33 -14.42
CA GLY A 229 19.72 21.94 -15.22
C GLY A 229 19.38 23.37 -14.78
N PRO A 230 18.59 24.11 -15.58
CA PRO A 230 18.22 25.48 -15.26
C PRO A 230 17.40 25.55 -13.96
N PHE A 231 17.38 26.73 -13.35
CA PHE A 231 16.51 26.99 -12.20
C PHE A 231 15.06 27.17 -12.65
N GLY A 232 14.12 26.45 -12.05
CA GLY A 232 12.71 26.58 -12.34
C GLY A 232 11.87 25.54 -11.60
N TRP A 233 10.64 25.30 -12.07
CA TRP A 233 9.71 24.38 -11.43
C TRP A 233 9.82 22.98 -12.00
N TYR A 234 9.90 21.99 -11.12
CA TYR A 234 10.01 20.57 -11.48
C TYR A 234 9.08 19.74 -10.60
N SER A 235 8.61 18.63 -11.14
CA SER A 235 7.92 17.62 -10.34
C SER A 235 8.94 16.79 -9.56
N SER A 236 8.48 16.09 -8.53
CA SER A 236 9.34 15.17 -7.77
C SER A 236 8.61 13.93 -7.32
N TRP A 237 9.27 12.77 -7.43
CA TRP A 237 8.81 11.53 -6.83
C TRP A 237 8.95 11.50 -5.31
N HIS A 238 9.63 12.49 -4.71
CA HIS A 238 9.60 12.69 -3.26
C HIS A 238 8.30 13.39 -2.88
N HIS A 239 7.33 12.63 -2.38
CA HIS A 239 6.03 13.18 -1.96
C HIS A 239 6.18 13.83 -0.59
N VAL A 240 6.17 15.17 -0.56
CA VAL A 240 6.31 15.91 0.70
C VAL A 240 5.03 15.82 1.53
N TYR A 241 5.20 15.76 2.85
CA TYR A 241 4.10 15.69 3.80
C TYR A 241 3.45 17.06 3.97
N ILE A 242 2.72 17.48 2.94
CA ILE A 242 1.86 18.65 2.95
C ILE A 242 0.44 18.16 2.71
N ARG A 243 -0.48 18.55 3.58
CA ARG A 243 -1.87 18.12 3.56
C ARG A 243 -2.81 19.31 3.65
N ALA A 244 -3.96 19.25 3.01
CA ALA A 244 -4.93 20.34 3.03
C ALA A 244 -6.21 19.92 3.76
N LEU A 245 -6.65 20.71 4.75
CA LEU A 245 -7.99 20.58 5.32
C LEU A 245 -8.97 21.37 4.45
N VAL A 246 -9.94 20.66 3.88
CA VAL A 246 -11.01 21.26 3.08
C VAL A 246 -12.37 20.95 3.68
N ARG A 247 -13.35 21.82 3.40
CA ARG A 247 -14.77 21.57 3.65
C ARG A 247 -15.46 21.26 2.34
N MET A 248 -15.79 19.99 2.12
CA MET A 248 -16.56 19.56 0.96
C MET A 248 -18.03 19.92 1.14
N TYR A 249 -18.63 20.46 0.10
CA TYR A 249 -20.06 20.82 0.05
C TYR A 249 -20.82 20.15 -1.11
N GLU A 250 -20.10 19.48 -2.01
CA GLU A 250 -20.66 18.53 -2.97
C GLU A 250 -20.24 17.10 -2.64
N ASN A 251 -21.02 16.12 -3.10
CA ASN A 251 -20.72 14.71 -2.89
C ASN A 251 -19.47 14.29 -3.68
N PRO A 252 -18.40 13.81 -3.02
CA PRO A 252 -17.31 13.16 -3.74
C PRO A 252 -17.77 11.80 -4.27
N PRO A 253 -17.22 11.32 -5.41
CA PRO A 253 -17.43 9.95 -5.81
C PRO A 253 -16.85 8.98 -4.76
N PRO A 254 -17.34 7.73 -4.71
CA PRO A 254 -16.78 6.71 -3.83
C PRO A 254 -15.32 6.43 -4.20
N MET A 255 -14.56 5.77 -3.34
CA MET A 255 -13.14 5.51 -3.56
C MET A 255 -12.81 4.03 -3.55
N VAL A 256 -11.79 3.68 -4.33
CA VAL A 256 -11.09 2.40 -4.25
C VAL A 256 -9.81 2.62 -3.45
N GLU A 257 -9.88 2.29 -2.16
CA GLU A 257 -8.82 2.57 -1.16
C GLU A 257 -7.65 1.60 -1.30
N LYS A 258 -7.95 0.33 -1.56
CA LYS A 258 -6.98 -0.74 -1.72
C LYS A 258 -7.57 -1.83 -2.59
N TYR A 259 -6.72 -2.56 -3.31
CA TYR A 259 -7.12 -3.74 -4.04
C TYR A 259 -5.98 -4.74 -4.17
N ASP A 260 -6.33 -5.99 -4.44
CA ASP A 260 -5.35 -7.04 -4.68
C ASP A 260 -4.73 -6.91 -6.07
N LYS A 261 -3.40 -6.88 -6.11
CA LYS A 261 -2.60 -7.14 -7.32
C LYS A 261 -2.10 -8.57 -7.24
N LEU A 262 -2.74 -9.46 -7.98
CA LEU A 262 -2.35 -10.87 -7.99
C LEU A 262 -1.02 -11.03 -8.73
N PRO A 263 -0.05 -11.78 -8.19
CA PRO A 263 1.15 -12.13 -8.93
C PRO A 263 0.82 -13.14 -10.03
N ASN A 264 1.77 -13.33 -10.94
CA ASN A 264 1.78 -14.47 -11.85
C ASN A 264 1.71 -15.77 -11.05
N SER A 265 1.21 -16.83 -11.66
CA SER A 265 0.91 -18.08 -10.95
C SER A 265 0.90 -19.28 -11.89
N TYR A 266 0.86 -20.49 -11.36
CA TYR A 266 0.53 -21.71 -12.11
C TYR A 266 -0.92 -22.18 -11.86
N VAL A 267 -1.69 -21.46 -11.05
CA VAL A 267 -3.10 -21.76 -10.78
C VAL A 267 -3.98 -21.47 -12.00
N THR A 268 -4.48 -22.52 -12.64
CA THR A 268 -5.41 -22.42 -13.80
C THR A 268 -6.88 -22.33 -13.41
N THR A 269 -7.21 -22.44 -12.13
CA THR A 269 -8.59 -22.26 -11.64
C THR A 269 -8.90 -20.79 -11.40
N GLY A 270 -10.18 -20.47 -11.17
CA GLY A 270 -10.58 -19.10 -10.80
C GLY A 270 -9.85 -18.62 -9.54
N ARG A 271 -9.53 -17.32 -9.52
CA ARG A 271 -8.75 -16.68 -8.45
C ARG A 271 -9.57 -15.61 -7.76
N GLU A 272 -9.46 -15.55 -6.44
CA GLU A 272 -10.14 -14.53 -5.63
C GLU A 272 -9.39 -13.20 -5.73
N VAL A 273 -10.16 -12.11 -5.85
CA VAL A 273 -9.65 -10.74 -5.72
C VAL A 273 -10.54 -9.95 -4.76
N THR A 274 -9.89 -9.12 -3.95
CA THR A 274 -10.56 -8.20 -3.04
C THR A 274 -10.22 -6.75 -3.34
N ALA A 275 -11.14 -5.87 -2.99
CA ALA A 275 -10.95 -4.43 -3.01
C ALA A 275 -11.66 -3.78 -1.81
N THR A 276 -11.01 -2.84 -1.17
CA THR A 276 -11.60 -2.00 -0.14
C THR A 276 -12.19 -0.77 -0.81
N PHE A 277 -13.49 -0.57 -0.65
CA PHE A 277 -14.17 0.63 -1.10
C PHE A 277 -14.61 1.48 0.09
N SER A 278 -14.61 2.78 -0.10
CA SER A 278 -15.16 3.74 0.85
C SER A 278 -16.08 4.73 0.16
N ASP A 279 -16.99 5.30 0.94
CA ASP A 279 -17.78 6.45 0.53
C ASP A 279 -18.00 7.37 1.74
N LEU A 280 -18.02 8.68 1.50
CA LEU A 280 -18.24 9.70 2.53
C LEU A 280 -19.67 10.22 2.51
N GLY A 281 -20.37 10.24 1.37
CA GLY A 281 -21.75 10.72 1.21
C GLY A 281 -22.00 12.15 1.66
N ILE A 282 -22.38 13.03 0.73
CA ILE A 282 -22.87 14.38 1.05
C ILE A 282 -24.23 14.60 0.35
N PRO A 283 -25.34 14.67 1.11
CA PRO A 283 -25.47 14.61 2.58
C PRO A 283 -25.12 13.24 3.19
N LEU A 284 -24.84 13.16 4.49
CA LEU A 284 -24.38 11.92 5.17
C LEU A 284 -25.35 10.74 5.09
N ASP A 285 -26.62 10.96 4.78
CA ASP A 285 -27.58 9.89 4.53
C ASP A 285 -27.45 9.28 3.13
N SER A 286 -26.61 9.84 2.25
CA SER A 286 -26.20 9.24 0.98
C SER A 286 -24.91 8.42 1.09
N THR A 287 -24.30 8.31 2.28
CA THR A 287 -23.08 7.54 2.49
C THR A 287 -23.29 6.06 2.21
N GLY A 288 -22.54 5.55 1.25
CA GLY A 288 -22.30 4.13 1.03
C GLY A 288 -22.18 3.75 -0.44
N VAL A 289 -21.25 2.85 -0.73
CA VAL A 289 -21.18 2.11 -1.99
C VAL A 289 -22.39 1.19 -2.11
N VAL A 290 -23.17 1.35 -3.18
CA VAL A 290 -24.37 0.54 -3.46
C VAL A 290 -24.12 -0.56 -4.48
N SER A 291 -23.11 -0.41 -5.33
CA SER A 291 -22.70 -1.46 -6.25
C SER A 291 -21.20 -1.38 -6.50
N ALA A 292 -20.58 -2.55 -6.61
CA ALA A 292 -19.18 -2.67 -6.95
C ALA A 292 -18.95 -3.79 -7.96
N TRP A 293 -17.96 -3.60 -8.83
CA TRP A 293 -17.66 -4.49 -9.93
C TRP A 293 -16.17 -4.71 -10.05
N CYS A 294 -15.81 -5.94 -10.43
CA CYS A 294 -14.51 -6.27 -10.98
C CYS A 294 -14.69 -6.44 -12.49
N HIS A 295 -14.07 -5.56 -13.25
CA HIS A 295 -14.03 -5.62 -14.71
C HIS A 295 -12.79 -6.39 -15.12
N TYR A 296 -12.91 -7.33 -16.04
CA TYR A 296 -11.80 -8.19 -16.44
C TYR A 296 -11.82 -8.48 -17.94
N ARG A 297 -10.66 -8.83 -18.49
CA ARG A 297 -10.50 -9.37 -19.84
C ARG A 297 -9.33 -10.33 -19.87
N VAL A 298 -9.30 -11.19 -20.88
CA VAL A 298 -8.23 -12.16 -21.10
C VAL A 298 -7.56 -11.86 -22.43
N ASP A 299 -6.23 -11.84 -22.44
CA ASP A 299 -5.39 -11.67 -23.65
C ASP A 299 -5.79 -10.44 -24.50
N GLY A 300 -6.08 -9.30 -23.87
CA GLY A 300 -6.49 -8.07 -24.56
C GLY A 300 -7.88 -8.10 -25.20
N GLY A 301 -8.72 -9.07 -24.83
CA GLY A 301 -10.09 -9.22 -25.33
C GLY A 301 -11.07 -8.11 -24.90
N ALA A 302 -12.36 -8.36 -25.09
CA ALA A 302 -13.40 -7.44 -24.61
C ALA A 302 -13.51 -7.48 -23.08
N TRP A 303 -13.81 -6.32 -22.48
CA TRP A 303 -14.10 -6.23 -21.04
C TRP A 303 -15.42 -6.94 -20.72
N ASP A 304 -15.38 -7.78 -19.70
CA ASP A 304 -16.54 -8.37 -19.03
C ASP A 304 -16.55 -7.91 -17.55
N SER A 305 -17.62 -8.17 -16.80
CA SER A 305 -17.81 -7.61 -15.46
C SER A 305 -18.43 -8.60 -14.48
N LEU A 306 -17.86 -8.65 -13.28
CA LEU A 306 -18.33 -9.46 -12.17
C LEU A 306 -18.83 -8.54 -11.06
N ALA A 307 -20.06 -8.74 -10.61
CA ALA A 307 -20.56 -8.06 -9.42
C ALA A 307 -19.76 -8.54 -8.20
N MET A 308 -19.30 -7.59 -7.38
CA MET A 308 -18.60 -7.90 -6.15
C MET A 308 -19.57 -8.01 -4.97
N THR A 309 -19.20 -8.82 -3.98
CA THR A 309 -19.94 -8.96 -2.72
C THR A 309 -19.10 -8.49 -1.54
N ILE A 310 -19.70 -7.69 -0.66
CA ILE A 310 -19.04 -7.30 0.59
C ILE A 310 -18.81 -8.51 1.50
N ILE A 311 -17.59 -8.67 2.00
CA ILE A 311 -17.18 -9.77 2.90
C ILE A 311 -16.80 -9.30 4.30
N SER A 312 -16.55 -7.99 4.48
CA SER A 312 -16.28 -7.36 5.77
C SER A 312 -16.58 -5.86 5.70
N GLY A 313 -16.96 -5.24 6.82
CA GLY A 313 -17.34 -3.83 6.89
C GLY A 313 -18.78 -3.54 6.42
N ASP A 314 -19.01 -2.35 5.87
CA ASP A 314 -20.29 -1.91 5.33
C ASP A 314 -20.10 -1.08 4.03
N GLY A 315 -21.18 -0.48 3.53
CA GLY A 315 -21.12 0.35 2.32
C GLY A 315 -20.27 1.61 2.48
N ALA A 316 -20.12 2.16 3.69
CA ALA A 316 -19.32 3.36 3.93
C ALA A 316 -17.82 3.03 3.95
N TYR A 317 -17.45 1.85 4.44
CA TYR A 317 -16.09 1.33 4.36
C TYR A 317 -16.11 -0.21 4.43
N GLY A 318 -15.84 -0.87 3.31
CA GLY A 318 -16.03 -2.31 3.18
C GLY A 318 -14.99 -2.98 2.31
N VAL A 319 -14.68 -4.24 2.63
CA VAL A 319 -13.89 -5.12 1.78
C VAL A 319 -14.84 -5.96 0.94
N TRP A 320 -14.69 -5.86 -0.37
CA TRP A 320 -15.52 -6.50 -1.38
C TRP A 320 -14.73 -7.55 -2.12
N LYS A 321 -15.43 -8.56 -2.63
CA LYS A 321 -14.84 -9.72 -3.29
C LYS A 321 -15.47 -10.04 -4.63
N ALA A 322 -14.66 -10.46 -5.60
CA ALA A 322 -15.07 -11.24 -6.77
C ALA A 322 -14.15 -12.46 -6.96
N ILE A 323 -14.61 -13.43 -7.76
CA ILE A 323 -13.81 -14.57 -8.21
C ILE A 323 -13.62 -14.45 -9.71
N LEU A 324 -12.40 -14.11 -10.15
CA LEU A 324 -12.02 -14.08 -11.56
C LEU A 324 -12.12 -15.49 -12.16
N PRO A 325 -12.52 -15.63 -13.43
CA PRO A 325 -12.68 -16.94 -14.04
C PRO A 325 -11.34 -17.66 -14.24
N ALA A 326 -11.42 -18.97 -14.43
CA ALA A 326 -10.29 -19.79 -14.83
C ALA A 326 -9.73 -19.35 -16.19
N ILE A 327 -8.41 -19.32 -16.32
CA ILE A 327 -7.71 -19.09 -17.59
C ILE A 327 -6.63 -20.14 -17.81
N SER A 328 -6.29 -20.37 -19.08
CA SER A 328 -5.25 -21.32 -19.47
C SER A 328 -3.85 -20.84 -19.15
N ALA A 329 -2.92 -21.78 -18.99
CA ALA A 329 -1.50 -21.46 -19.01
C ALA A 329 -1.11 -20.78 -20.33
N GLY A 330 -0.28 -19.74 -20.23
CA GLY A 330 0.09 -18.84 -21.31
C GLY A 330 -0.83 -17.62 -21.46
N SER A 331 -2.02 -17.60 -20.84
CA SER A 331 -2.93 -16.46 -20.91
C SER A 331 -2.69 -15.44 -19.81
N THR A 332 -2.98 -14.19 -20.12
CA THR A 332 -2.92 -13.04 -19.22
C THR A 332 -4.33 -12.55 -18.88
N MET A 333 -4.61 -12.44 -17.59
CA MET A 333 -5.77 -11.74 -17.05
C MET A 333 -5.42 -10.27 -16.85
N GLU A 334 -6.31 -9.37 -17.29
CA GLU A 334 -6.25 -7.95 -16.97
C GLU A 334 -7.55 -7.57 -16.25
N TYR A 335 -7.47 -6.79 -15.18
CA TYR A 335 -8.64 -6.42 -14.38
C TYR A 335 -8.52 -5.07 -13.68
N TYR A 336 -9.66 -4.46 -13.40
CA TYR A 336 -9.79 -3.27 -12.57
C TYR A 336 -11.10 -3.28 -11.79
N PHE A 337 -11.25 -2.36 -10.85
CA PHE A 337 -12.40 -2.28 -9.98
C PHE A 337 -13.18 -0.99 -10.23
N SER A 338 -14.50 -1.05 -10.09
CA SER A 338 -15.37 0.12 -10.02
C SER A 338 -16.32 0.03 -8.82
N CYS A 339 -16.68 1.18 -8.27
CA CYS A 339 -17.69 1.29 -7.24
C CYS A 339 -18.57 2.51 -7.50
N LYS A 340 -19.84 2.40 -7.13
CA LYS A 340 -20.87 3.43 -7.33
C LYS A 340 -21.61 3.70 -6.03
N ASP A 341 -21.88 4.96 -5.74
CA ASP A 341 -22.58 5.41 -4.54
C ASP A 341 -24.11 5.56 -4.74
N MET A 342 -24.83 5.96 -3.68
CA MET A 342 -26.28 6.18 -3.71
C MET A 342 -26.73 7.32 -4.63
N GLN A 343 -25.84 8.29 -4.92
CA GLN A 343 -26.11 9.43 -5.80
C GLN A 343 -25.73 9.14 -7.25
N GLY A 344 -25.14 7.97 -7.50
CA GLY A 344 -24.80 7.45 -8.80
C GLY A 344 -23.44 7.91 -9.33
N LEU A 345 -22.59 8.49 -8.50
CA LEU A 345 -21.21 8.78 -8.85
C LEU A 345 -20.39 7.48 -8.83
N GLU A 346 -19.38 7.41 -9.68
CA GLU A 346 -18.60 6.20 -9.91
C GLU A 346 -17.10 6.53 -9.96
N THR A 347 -16.30 5.63 -9.40
CA THR A 347 -14.83 5.67 -9.48
C THR A 347 -14.32 4.32 -9.96
N THR A 348 -13.19 4.35 -10.67
CA THR A 348 -12.44 3.15 -11.08
C THR A 348 -11.00 3.20 -10.58
N ASN A 349 -10.46 2.07 -10.15
CA ASN A 349 -9.02 1.93 -9.84
C ASN A 349 -8.60 0.45 -9.98
N PRO A 350 -7.45 0.14 -10.60
CA PRO A 350 -6.67 1.02 -11.47
C PRO A 350 -7.48 1.51 -12.69
N PRO A 351 -7.02 2.53 -13.43
CA PRO A 351 -7.72 2.96 -14.63
C PRO A 351 -7.70 1.85 -15.68
N ALA A 352 -8.77 1.73 -16.48
CA ALA A 352 -8.89 0.68 -17.51
C ALA A 352 -7.78 0.72 -18.58
N GLY A 353 -7.10 1.87 -18.75
CA GLY A 353 -5.95 2.02 -19.64
C GLY A 353 -4.62 1.51 -19.06
N ASN A 354 -4.58 1.25 -17.75
CA ASN A 354 -3.43 0.67 -17.04
C ASN A 354 -3.94 -0.32 -15.96
N PRO A 355 -4.58 -1.43 -16.36
CA PRO A 355 -5.21 -2.35 -15.42
C PRO A 355 -4.18 -3.13 -14.59
N ALA A 356 -4.62 -3.74 -13.50
CA ALA A 356 -3.84 -4.80 -12.85
C ALA A 356 -3.83 -6.03 -13.77
N SER A 357 -2.76 -6.81 -13.73
CA SER A 357 -2.65 -8.00 -14.57
C SER A 357 -1.86 -9.11 -13.91
N TYR A 358 -2.19 -10.35 -14.28
CA TYR A 358 -1.35 -11.52 -14.01
C TYR A 358 -1.41 -12.50 -15.17
N THR A 359 -0.35 -13.28 -15.35
CA THR A 359 -0.23 -14.35 -16.33
C THR A 359 -0.19 -15.69 -15.62
N ILE A 360 -0.92 -16.67 -16.15
CA ILE A 360 -0.73 -18.05 -15.73
C ILE A 360 0.43 -18.62 -16.52
N LYS A 361 1.59 -18.73 -15.89
CA LYS A 361 2.80 -19.29 -16.51
C LYS A 361 2.72 -20.81 -16.52
N ALA A 362 3.60 -21.46 -17.27
CA ALA A 362 3.74 -22.91 -17.28
C ALA A 362 5.14 -23.29 -16.80
N LYS A 363 5.23 -24.31 -15.93
CA LYS A 363 6.51 -24.95 -15.62
C LYS A 363 7.06 -25.59 -16.89
N SER A 364 8.31 -25.26 -17.24
CA SER A 364 9.01 -25.80 -18.40
C SER A 364 10.32 -26.50 -18.04
N GLY A 365 10.91 -26.16 -16.89
CA GLY A 365 12.19 -26.67 -16.42
C GLY A 365 12.11 -27.48 -15.13
N ASP A 366 13.24 -28.05 -14.70
CA ASP A 366 13.42 -28.70 -13.40
C ASP A 366 14.10 -27.80 -12.35
N VAL A 367 14.57 -26.64 -12.79
CA VAL A 367 15.14 -25.58 -11.93
C VAL A 367 14.24 -24.37 -12.03
N LEU A 368 13.92 -23.76 -10.90
CA LEU A 368 13.32 -22.42 -10.81
C LEU A 368 14.42 -21.45 -10.40
N PHE A 369 14.63 -20.40 -11.18
CA PHE A 369 15.43 -19.26 -10.75
C PHE A 369 14.48 -18.11 -10.39
N VAL A 370 14.49 -17.73 -9.11
CA VAL A 370 13.76 -16.58 -8.59
C VAL A 370 14.75 -15.42 -8.47
N ASN A 371 14.51 -14.36 -9.22
CA ASN A 371 15.25 -13.13 -9.15
C ASN A 371 14.45 -12.06 -8.40
N ASP A 372 15.03 -11.58 -7.33
CA ASP A 372 14.48 -10.55 -6.44
C ASP A 372 15.46 -9.37 -6.27
N ASP A 373 16.36 -9.19 -7.24
CA ASP A 373 17.43 -8.20 -7.21
C ASP A 373 17.76 -7.68 -8.62
N TYR A 374 18.59 -6.64 -8.69
CA TYR A 374 19.23 -6.09 -9.88
C TYR A 374 20.20 -7.09 -10.51
N TYR A 375 19.68 -7.98 -11.35
CA TYR A 375 20.42 -9.06 -12.00
C TYR A 375 20.33 -9.00 -13.53
N GLY A 376 21.35 -9.51 -14.21
CA GLY A 376 21.35 -9.65 -15.67
C GLY A 376 21.62 -8.36 -16.46
N ASP A 377 21.34 -8.44 -17.77
CA ASP A 377 21.71 -7.42 -18.76
C ASP A 377 21.20 -6.02 -18.35
N GLY A 378 22.14 -5.09 -18.19
CA GLY A 378 21.92 -3.75 -17.67
C GLY A 378 22.73 -3.45 -16.40
N TYR A 379 23.00 -4.49 -15.59
CA TYR A 379 23.81 -4.40 -14.37
C TYR A 379 24.99 -5.38 -14.38
N SER A 380 24.78 -6.61 -14.88
CA SER A 380 25.80 -7.67 -14.93
C SER A 380 25.52 -8.67 -16.05
N TYR A 381 26.41 -9.66 -16.22
CA TYR A 381 26.21 -10.75 -17.18
C TYR A 381 25.27 -11.81 -16.60
N ASP A 382 24.24 -12.21 -17.35
CA ASP A 382 23.27 -13.25 -16.95
C ASP A 382 23.87 -14.66 -17.03
N VAL A 383 24.62 -15.03 -15.99
CA VAL A 383 25.24 -16.34 -15.84
C VAL A 383 24.20 -17.48 -15.77
N ILE A 384 23.01 -17.23 -15.21
CA ILE A 384 22.01 -18.28 -15.01
C ILE A 384 21.40 -18.71 -16.33
N SER A 385 21.03 -17.77 -17.19
CA SER A 385 20.54 -18.09 -18.53
C SER A 385 21.60 -18.81 -19.37
N ASP A 386 22.88 -18.53 -19.16
CA ASP A 386 23.96 -19.18 -19.91
C ASP A 386 24.37 -20.56 -19.39
N VAL A 387 24.35 -20.77 -18.07
CA VAL A 387 24.71 -22.06 -17.45
C VAL A 387 23.50 -23.00 -17.35
N LEU A 388 22.31 -22.44 -17.15
CA LEU A 388 21.04 -23.14 -16.96
C LEU A 388 19.96 -22.57 -17.90
N PRO A 389 20.13 -22.66 -19.23
CA PRO A 389 19.17 -22.11 -20.20
C PRO A 389 17.77 -22.75 -20.16
N GLY A 390 17.62 -23.87 -19.43
CA GLY A 390 16.33 -24.54 -19.21
C GLY A 390 15.72 -24.29 -17.83
N ALA A 391 16.26 -23.35 -17.04
CA ALA A 391 15.62 -22.93 -15.80
C ALA A 391 14.38 -22.09 -16.10
N ASP A 392 13.31 -22.30 -15.34
CA ASP A 392 12.18 -21.38 -15.35
C ASP A 392 12.59 -20.10 -14.64
N GLN A 393 12.52 -18.98 -15.37
CA GLN A 393 12.88 -17.65 -14.88
C GLN A 393 11.65 -17.00 -14.22
N TRP A 394 11.82 -16.54 -12.99
CA TRP A 394 10.81 -15.84 -12.21
C TRP A 394 11.38 -14.55 -11.65
N ASP A 395 10.98 -13.42 -12.22
CA ASP A 395 11.47 -12.10 -11.80
C ASP A 395 10.41 -11.42 -10.95
N ILE A 396 10.65 -11.25 -9.65
CA ILE A 396 9.66 -10.72 -8.70
C ILE A 396 9.18 -9.32 -9.10
N SER A 397 10.03 -8.50 -9.75
CA SER A 397 9.64 -7.16 -10.19
C SER A 397 8.54 -7.18 -11.25
N SER A 398 8.44 -8.25 -12.04
CA SER A 398 7.49 -8.38 -13.16
C SER A 398 6.44 -9.48 -12.94
N ASP A 399 6.81 -10.58 -12.32
CA ASP A 399 5.98 -11.73 -12.02
C ASP A 399 5.30 -11.64 -10.65
N GLY A 400 5.78 -10.76 -9.77
CA GLY A 400 5.39 -10.71 -8.36
C GLY A 400 5.95 -11.87 -7.54
N VAL A 401 5.64 -11.88 -6.25
CA VAL A 401 6.14 -12.90 -5.31
C VAL A 401 5.57 -14.29 -5.70
N PRO A 402 6.40 -15.34 -5.84
CA PRO A 402 5.95 -16.66 -6.28
C PRO A 402 5.06 -17.33 -5.23
N ASP A 403 3.82 -17.64 -5.62
CA ASP A 403 2.89 -18.33 -4.72
C ASP A 403 3.20 -19.85 -4.58
N ALA A 404 2.43 -20.53 -3.73
CA ALA A 404 2.59 -21.97 -3.49
C ALA A 404 2.49 -22.83 -4.77
N SER A 405 1.73 -22.40 -5.78
CA SER A 405 1.62 -23.15 -7.04
C SER A 405 2.92 -23.14 -7.84
N VAL A 406 3.76 -22.12 -7.63
CA VAL A 406 5.07 -21.97 -8.25
C VAL A 406 6.14 -22.69 -7.43
N LEU A 407 6.26 -22.36 -6.14
CA LEU A 407 7.31 -22.93 -5.27
C LEU A 407 7.16 -24.44 -5.06
N LEU A 408 5.94 -24.96 -5.13
CA LEU A 408 5.63 -26.38 -4.98
C LEU A 408 5.28 -27.07 -6.30
N ALA A 409 5.65 -26.47 -7.45
CA ALA A 409 5.39 -27.02 -8.78
C ALA A 409 6.20 -28.31 -9.11
N GLY A 410 6.98 -28.82 -8.15
CA GLY A 410 7.81 -30.01 -8.32
C GLY A 410 9.15 -29.72 -9.02
N TYR A 411 9.76 -28.57 -8.75
CA TYR A 411 11.15 -28.31 -9.10
C TYR A 411 12.10 -29.22 -8.32
N ASN A 412 13.26 -29.55 -8.89
CA ASN A 412 14.33 -30.24 -8.18
C ASN A 412 15.21 -29.26 -7.41
N VAL A 413 15.38 -28.06 -7.97
CA VAL A 413 16.21 -26.98 -7.42
C VAL A 413 15.45 -25.66 -7.54
N ILE A 414 15.48 -24.88 -6.46
CA ILE A 414 15.16 -23.45 -6.48
C ILE A 414 16.48 -22.71 -6.25
N ILE A 415 16.80 -21.79 -7.14
CA ILE A 415 17.87 -20.81 -6.96
C ILE A 415 17.19 -19.47 -6.71
N TRP A 416 17.48 -18.84 -5.58
CA TRP A 416 16.90 -17.55 -5.22
C TRP A 416 18.01 -16.51 -5.10
N ASN A 417 17.96 -15.50 -5.96
CA ASN A 417 18.82 -14.33 -5.92
C ASN A 417 18.07 -13.17 -5.27
N THR A 418 18.61 -12.56 -4.22
CA THR A 418 17.92 -11.58 -3.36
C THR A 418 18.85 -10.48 -2.83
N TRP A 419 18.28 -9.35 -2.41
CA TRP A 419 19.02 -8.18 -1.90
C TRP A 419 18.35 -7.55 -0.67
N GLU A 420 19.15 -6.93 0.22
CA GLU A 420 18.75 -6.36 1.52
C GLU A 420 17.48 -5.49 1.55
N TYR A 421 17.06 -4.95 0.39
CA TYR A 421 15.91 -4.07 0.25
C TYR A 421 14.62 -4.80 -0.15
N SER A 422 14.70 -6.07 -0.57
CA SER A 422 13.53 -6.90 -0.91
C SER A 422 12.94 -7.63 0.30
N GLY A 423 13.64 -7.60 1.46
CA GLY A 423 13.54 -8.43 2.67
C GLY A 423 12.18 -8.84 3.25
N ALA A 424 11.06 -8.48 2.63
CA ALA A 424 9.74 -9.05 2.85
C ALA A 424 9.41 -10.26 1.95
N SER A 425 9.96 -10.38 0.74
CA SER A 425 9.59 -11.42 -0.24
C SER A 425 9.98 -12.84 0.21
N PHE A 426 11.28 -13.10 0.45
CA PHE A 426 11.76 -14.43 0.84
C PHE A 426 11.24 -14.83 2.23
N ALA A 427 11.33 -13.91 3.20
CA ALA A 427 10.87 -14.13 4.57
C ALA A 427 9.38 -14.55 4.60
N ALA A 428 8.53 -13.91 3.78
CA ALA A 428 7.11 -14.22 3.70
C ALA A 428 6.82 -15.65 3.21
N ASP A 429 7.70 -16.22 2.37
CA ASP A 429 7.50 -17.53 1.75
C ASP A 429 8.24 -18.68 2.45
N THR A 430 8.93 -18.41 3.56
CA THR A 430 9.69 -19.43 4.31
C THR A 430 8.87 -20.68 4.64
N ALA A 431 7.56 -20.57 4.83
CA ALA A 431 6.68 -21.73 5.03
C ALA A 431 6.60 -22.65 3.78
N TYR A 432 6.46 -22.08 2.58
CA TYR A 432 6.43 -22.86 1.34
C TYR A 432 7.80 -23.38 0.97
N ILE A 433 8.85 -22.61 1.22
CA ILE A 433 10.23 -23.03 0.98
C ILE A 433 10.61 -24.18 1.94
N ALA A 434 10.22 -24.09 3.21
CA ALA A 434 10.37 -25.17 4.19
C ALA A 434 9.66 -26.46 3.72
N GLN A 435 8.46 -26.33 3.18
CA GLN A 435 7.73 -27.46 2.60
C GLN A 435 8.43 -28.04 1.36
N PHE A 436 8.95 -27.19 0.47
CA PHE A 436 9.73 -27.61 -0.70
C PHE A 436 10.98 -28.40 -0.29
N LEU A 437 11.75 -27.90 0.68
CA LEU A 437 12.93 -28.58 1.23
C LEU A 437 12.56 -29.89 1.93
N SER A 438 11.48 -29.90 2.71
CA SER A 438 10.97 -31.12 3.36
C SER A 438 10.52 -32.20 2.38
N ASN A 439 10.10 -31.79 1.17
CA ASN A 439 9.76 -32.70 0.07
C ASN A 439 10.98 -33.20 -0.72
N GLY A 440 12.20 -32.86 -0.29
CA GLY A 440 13.45 -33.29 -0.92
C GLY A 440 13.99 -32.34 -1.99
N GLY A 441 13.42 -31.14 -2.11
CA GLY A 441 13.93 -30.08 -2.98
C GLY A 441 15.29 -29.54 -2.49
N ASN A 442 16.04 -28.93 -3.40
CA ASN A 442 17.32 -28.29 -3.09
C ASN A 442 17.19 -26.78 -3.27
N LEU A 443 17.74 -26.02 -2.33
CA LEU A 443 17.70 -24.56 -2.38
C LEU A 443 19.12 -24.01 -2.42
N LEU A 444 19.36 -23.07 -3.33
CA LEU A 444 20.51 -22.17 -3.29
C LEU A 444 19.97 -20.75 -3.09
N VAL A 445 20.43 -20.07 -2.04
CA VAL A 445 20.11 -18.66 -1.81
C VAL A 445 21.38 -17.84 -1.97
N SER A 446 21.32 -16.77 -2.74
CA SER A 446 22.38 -15.77 -2.86
C SER A 446 21.83 -14.40 -2.51
N GLY A 447 22.55 -13.65 -1.69
CA GLY A 447 22.22 -12.27 -1.38
C GLY A 447 23.23 -11.62 -0.43
N MET A 448 23.08 -10.32 -0.21
CA MET A 448 23.84 -9.58 0.79
C MET A 448 23.12 -9.69 2.15
N ASP A 449 23.88 -9.86 3.23
CA ASP A 449 23.35 -9.87 4.60
C ASP A 449 22.19 -10.86 4.86
N ILE A 450 22.27 -12.04 4.23
CA ILE A 450 21.23 -13.09 4.20
C ILE A 450 20.45 -13.23 5.52
N PRO A 451 21.08 -13.43 6.70
CA PRO A 451 20.29 -13.59 7.92
C PRO A 451 19.43 -12.38 8.27
N ALA A 452 19.99 -11.17 8.25
CA ALA A 452 19.25 -9.99 8.69
C ALA A 452 18.33 -9.46 7.59
N GLY A 453 18.86 -9.26 6.39
CA GLY A 453 18.12 -8.69 5.26
C GLY A 453 17.01 -9.60 4.75
N GLU A 454 17.29 -10.89 4.57
CA GLU A 454 16.41 -11.79 3.79
C GLU A 454 15.48 -12.63 4.64
N PHE A 455 15.93 -13.00 5.83
CA PHE A 455 15.15 -13.78 6.78
C PHE A 455 14.57 -12.93 7.92
N GLY A 456 14.84 -11.62 7.93
CA GLY A 456 14.32 -10.68 8.91
C GLY A 456 14.87 -10.88 10.33
N TYR A 457 16.05 -11.50 10.48
CA TYR A 457 16.72 -11.59 11.78
C TYR A 457 17.36 -10.25 12.17
N SER A 458 17.77 -10.13 13.43
CA SER A 458 18.41 -8.90 13.91
C SER A 458 19.74 -8.62 13.21
N TRP A 459 20.00 -7.35 12.90
CA TRP A 459 21.32 -6.87 12.48
C TRP A 459 22.38 -7.08 13.58
N GLY A 460 23.59 -7.45 13.18
CA GLY A 460 24.72 -7.72 14.08
C GLY A 460 24.81 -9.19 14.52
N ASP A 461 25.36 -9.43 15.71
CA ASP A 461 25.51 -10.79 16.24
C ASP A 461 24.14 -11.39 16.60
N TYR A 462 23.75 -12.45 15.89
CA TYR A 462 22.52 -13.20 16.12
C TYR A 462 22.82 -14.67 16.39
N THR A 463 22.09 -15.27 17.33
CA THR A 463 22.18 -16.71 17.62
C THR A 463 20.83 -17.35 17.34
N THR A 464 20.81 -18.31 16.43
CA THR A 464 19.57 -18.96 16.00
C THR A 464 19.04 -19.95 17.06
N THR A 465 17.72 -20.07 17.16
CA THR A 465 17.03 -20.97 18.08
C THR A 465 16.20 -22.04 17.37
N THR A 466 15.90 -23.17 18.04
CA THR A 466 15.12 -24.26 17.43
C THR A 466 13.75 -23.75 17.02
N GLY A 467 13.32 -24.07 15.80
CA GLY A 467 12.10 -23.55 15.19
C GLY A 467 12.34 -22.37 14.23
N GLU A 468 13.57 -21.84 14.17
CA GLU A 468 13.96 -20.82 13.21
C GLU A 468 14.46 -21.47 11.91
N PHE A 469 14.07 -20.88 10.77
CA PHE A 469 14.34 -21.43 9.44
C PHE A 469 15.83 -21.68 9.20
N LEU A 470 16.70 -20.71 9.47
CA LEU A 470 18.14 -20.86 9.24
C LEU A 470 18.76 -22.00 10.05
N ARG A 471 18.31 -22.19 11.29
CA ARG A 471 18.80 -23.30 12.10
C ARG A 471 18.28 -24.63 11.59
N ASP A 472 16.97 -24.72 11.35
CA ASP A 472 16.31 -25.98 11.07
C ASP A 472 16.62 -26.49 9.64
N TYR A 473 16.84 -25.59 8.68
CA TYR A 473 17.11 -25.95 7.28
C TYR A 473 18.56 -25.72 6.84
N PHE A 474 19.25 -24.70 7.34
CA PHE A 474 20.65 -24.42 6.94
C PHE A 474 21.68 -24.86 7.99
N GLY A 475 21.24 -25.19 9.22
CA GLY A 475 22.14 -25.63 10.29
C GLY A 475 23.06 -24.54 10.84
N ILE A 476 22.70 -23.27 10.63
CA ILE A 476 23.45 -22.07 11.05
C ILE A 476 23.11 -21.69 12.48
#